data_AF-A0A836LY97-F1
#
_entry.id   AF-A0A836LY97-F1
#
_cell.length_a   1.000
_cell.length_b   1.000
_cell.length_c   1.000
_cell.angle_alpha   90.00
_cell.angle_beta   90.00
_cell.angle_gamma   90.00
#
_symmetry.space_group_name_H-M   'P 1'
#
loop_
_entity.id
_entity.type
_entity.pdbx_description
1 polymer ?
#
loop_
_entity_poly.entity_id
_entity_poly.type
_entity_poly.pdbx_seq_one_letter_code
_entity_poly.pdbx_strand_id
1 'polypeptide(L)'
;MPQYLMFAENIYNKIKDEELFSHDCIENMNLLMTCIRREIEGTEFKLKYNFIDFVELFSRPLDECKVKIDVSLIPPHNSEGEYILWLAGLIEKITEGGPKPPPPIKKFIPEFMSLKSELDFLPSNEEKIQTEGKEITDYFNSKLYKATFKK
;
A
#
# COMPACT_ATOMS: atom_id res chain seq x y z
N MET A 1 -11.80 2.04 -12.15
CA MET A 1 -12.19 3.11 -11.20
C MET A 1 -13.71 3.27 -11.09
N PRO A 2 -14.50 3.71 -12.10
CA PRO A 2 -15.94 3.96 -11.90
C PRO A 2 -16.74 2.72 -11.50
N GLN A 3 -16.42 1.57 -12.07
CA GLN A 3 -17.10 0.29 -11.77
C GLN A 3 -16.86 -0.16 -10.32
N TYR A 4 -15.64 0.03 -9.79
CA TYR A 4 -15.31 -0.35 -8.42
C TYR A 4 -15.99 0.54 -7.38
N LEU A 5 -16.16 1.83 -7.69
CA LEU A 5 -16.93 2.76 -6.87
C LEU A 5 -18.40 2.34 -6.79
N MET A 6 -19.00 1.98 -7.92
CA MET A 6 -20.38 1.50 -7.95
C MET A 6 -20.58 0.23 -7.09
N PHE A 7 -19.65 -0.73 -7.15
CA PHE A 7 -19.69 -1.90 -6.26
C PHE A 7 -19.54 -1.50 -4.79
N ALA A 8 -18.59 -0.60 -4.48
CA ALA A 8 -18.36 -0.15 -3.12
C ALA A 8 -19.59 0.56 -2.52
N GLU A 9 -20.25 1.44 -3.28
CA GLU A 9 -21.49 2.12 -2.87
C GLU A 9 -22.60 1.10 -2.60
N ASN A 10 -22.82 0.16 -3.52
CA ASN A 10 -23.85 -0.87 -3.36
C ASN A 10 -23.60 -1.74 -2.13
N ILE A 11 -22.36 -2.15 -1.89
CA ILE A 11 -21.98 -2.97 -0.73
C ILE A 11 -22.14 -2.17 0.56
N TYR A 12 -21.68 -0.92 0.58
CA TYR A 12 -21.77 -0.06 1.76
C TYR A 12 -23.23 0.19 2.14
N ASN A 13 -24.08 0.56 1.17
CA ASN A 13 -25.50 0.80 1.41
C ASN A 13 -26.20 -0.45 1.94
N LYS A 14 -25.91 -1.64 1.39
CA LYS A 14 -26.45 -2.91 1.91
C LYS A 14 -26.08 -3.16 3.37
N ILE A 15 -24.81 -2.98 3.74
CA ILE A 15 -24.35 -3.23 5.11
C ILE A 15 -24.92 -2.18 6.08
N LYS A 16 -25.05 -0.93 5.64
CA LYS A 16 -25.64 0.16 6.41
C LYS A 16 -27.14 -0.03 6.64
N ASP A 17 -27.88 -0.41 5.59
CA ASP A 17 -29.33 -0.64 5.65
C ASP A 17 -29.68 -1.87 6.52
N GLU A 18 -28.81 -2.88 6.53
CA GLU A 18 -28.96 -4.09 7.34
C GLU A 18 -28.35 -3.94 8.77
N GLU A 19 -27.79 -2.77 9.12
CA GLU A 19 -27.09 -2.48 10.40
C GLU A 19 -26.06 -3.55 10.83
N LEU A 20 -25.36 -4.16 9.87
CA LEU A 20 -24.51 -5.32 10.13
C LEU A 20 -23.10 -4.98 10.62
N PHE A 21 -22.79 -3.70 10.85
CA PHE A 21 -21.47 -3.30 11.35
C PHE A 21 -21.28 -3.75 12.80
N SER A 22 -20.35 -4.67 13.01
CA SER A 22 -19.89 -5.11 14.33
C SER A 22 -18.84 -4.15 14.90
N HIS A 23 -18.59 -4.26 16.20
CA HIS A 23 -17.45 -3.61 16.85
C HIS A 23 -16.12 -4.29 16.50
N ASP A 24 -16.14 -5.57 16.10
CA ASP A 24 -14.92 -6.28 15.69
C ASP A 24 -14.58 -6.02 14.21
N CYS A 25 -13.34 -5.58 13.98
CA CYS A 25 -12.82 -5.31 12.65
C CYS A 25 -12.72 -6.60 11.81
N ILE A 26 -12.35 -7.73 12.42
CA ILE A 26 -12.18 -8.99 11.69
C ILE A 26 -13.52 -9.52 11.20
N GLU A 27 -14.55 -9.47 12.04
CA GLU A 27 -15.94 -9.79 11.65
C GLU A 27 -16.41 -8.91 10.49
N ASN A 28 -16.19 -7.59 10.57
CA ASN A 28 -16.56 -6.66 9.51
C ASN A 28 -15.85 -6.98 8.18
N MET A 29 -14.56 -7.34 8.21
CA MET A 29 -13.82 -7.73 7.02
C MET A 29 -14.33 -9.05 6.41
N ASN A 30 -14.68 -10.02 7.24
CA ASN A 30 -15.27 -11.28 6.78
C ASN A 30 -16.66 -11.06 6.15
N LEU A 31 -17.46 -10.17 6.74
CA LEU A 31 -18.75 -9.76 6.18
C LEU A 31 -18.58 -9.09 4.82
N LEU A 32 -17.68 -8.09 4.73
CA LEU A 32 -17.35 -7.43 3.46
C LEU A 32 -16.94 -8.43 2.39
N MET A 33 -16.07 -9.39 2.73
CA MET A 33 -15.61 -10.40 1.78
C MET A 33 -16.76 -11.28 1.27
N THR A 34 -17.76 -11.54 2.12
CA THR A 34 -18.97 -12.28 1.74
C THR A 34 -19.86 -11.47 0.79
N CYS A 35 -20.08 -10.18 1.10
CA CYS A 35 -20.82 -9.27 0.23
C CYS A 35 -20.14 -9.09 -1.12
N ILE A 36 -18.81 -8.92 -1.13
CA ILE A 36 -18.01 -8.79 -2.35
C ILE A 36 -18.11 -10.04 -3.21
N ARG A 37 -18.01 -11.24 -2.62
CA ARG A 37 -18.18 -12.50 -3.37
C ARG A 37 -19.54 -12.58 -4.06
N ARG A 38 -20.61 -12.21 -3.35
CA ARG A 38 -21.98 -12.20 -3.87
C ARG A 38 -22.18 -11.20 -5.01
N GLU A 39 -21.58 -10.01 -4.90
CA GLU A 39 -21.65 -8.97 -5.94
C GLU A 39 -20.82 -9.32 -7.19
N ILE A 40 -19.71 -10.02 -7.01
CA ILE A 40 -18.86 -10.45 -8.12
C ILE A 40 -19.46 -11.65 -8.86
N GLU A 41 -20.22 -12.50 -8.17
CA GLU A 41 -20.85 -13.70 -8.73
C GLU A 41 -21.83 -13.31 -9.86
N GLY A 42 -21.41 -13.50 -11.11
CA GLY A 42 -22.16 -13.12 -12.31
C GLY A 42 -21.53 -11.99 -13.13
N THR A 43 -20.43 -11.41 -12.68
CA THR A 43 -19.68 -10.36 -13.40
C THR A 43 -18.41 -10.91 -14.07
N GLU A 44 -17.73 -10.09 -14.86
CA GLU A 44 -16.42 -10.44 -15.46
C GLU A 44 -15.26 -10.40 -14.45
N PHE A 45 -15.50 -9.88 -13.24
CA PHE A 45 -14.50 -9.78 -12.20
C PHE A 45 -14.23 -11.15 -11.58
N LYS A 46 -12.96 -11.42 -11.28
CA LYS A 46 -12.51 -12.62 -10.57
C LYS A 46 -11.69 -12.21 -9.36
N LEU A 47 -11.78 -12.97 -8.29
CA LEU A 47 -10.93 -12.74 -7.13
C LEU A 47 -9.50 -13.20 -7.42
N LYS A 48 -8.51 -12.35 -7.09
CA LYS A 48 -7.08 -12.70 -7.13
C LYS A 48 -6.74 -13.78 -6.12
N TYR A 49 -7.40 -13.70 -4.96
CA TYR A 49 -7.17 -14.58 -3.83
C TYR A 49 -8.48 -15.31 -3.50
N ASN A 50 -8.45 -16.64 -3.56
CA ASN A 50 -9.62 -17.46 -3.22
C ASN A 50 -9.97 -17.35 -1.73
N PHE A 51 -8.94 -17.29 -0.89
CA PHE A 51 -9.05 -17.23 0.56
C PHE A 51 -8.10 -16.14 1.09
N ILE A 52 -8.61 -15.35 2.02
CA ILE A 52 -7.88 -14.29 2.71
C ILE A 52 -8.06 -14.55 4.20
N ASP A 53 -6.97 -14.77 4.92
CA ASP A 53 -6.97 -14.88 6.37
C ASP A 53 -6.73 -13.49 6.96
N PHE A 54 -7.80 -12.84 7.42
CA PHE A 54 -7.69 -11.51 8.03
C PHE A 54 -6.99 -11.55 9.39
N VAL A 55 -7.03 -12.67 10.13
CA VAL A 55 -6.32 -12.79 11.41
C VAL A 55 -4.81 -12.75 11.18
N GLU A 56 -4.33 -13.46 10.15
CA GLU A 56 -2.92 -13.39 9.73
C GLU A 56 -2.55 -11.97 9.29
N LEU A 57 -3.43 -11.31 8.54
CA LEU A 57 -3.19 -9.97 7.98
C LEU A 57 -3.10 -8.85 9.02
N PHE A 58 -3.87 -8.94 10.11
CA PHE A 58 -3.80 -7.98 11.22
C PHE A 58 -2.69 -8.29 12.23
N SER A 59 -2.22 -9.53 12.31
CA SER A 59 -1.24 -9.96 13.32
C SER A 59 0.22 -9.92 12.85
N ARG A 60 0.49 -10.00 11.54
CA ARG A 60 1.83 -10.11 10.99
C ARG A 60 2.20 -8.98 10.04
N PRO A 61 3.50 -8.66 9.89
CA PRO A 61 3.96 -7.72 8.88
C PRO A 61 3.70 -8.23 7.45
N LEU A 62 3.46 -7.32 6.53
CA LEU A 62 3.11 -7.57 5.12
C LEU A 62 4.07 -8.51 4.37
N ASP A 63 5.35 -8.56 4.77
CA ASP A 63 6.37 -9.39 4.12
C ASP A 63 6.22 -10.88 4.42
N GLU A 64 5.61 -11.23 5.55
CA GLU A 64 5.39 -12.60 5.99
C GLU A 64 4.00 -13.14 5.60
N CYS A 65 3.09 -12.25 5.21
CA CYS A 65 1.73 -12.59 4.82
C CYS A 65 1.69 -13.20 3.40
N LYS A 66 0.91 -14.28 3.24
CA LYS A 66 0.64 -14.88 1.92
C LYS A 66 -0.05 -13.92 0.96
N VAL A 67 -0.88 -13.04 1.52
CA VAL A 67 -1.66 -12.05 0.80
C VAL A 67 -1.12 -10.67 1.20
N LYS A 68 -0.55 -9.95 0.23
CA LYS A 68 0.05 -8.62 0.46
C LYS A 68 -1.00 -7.52 0.28
N ILE A 69 -1.98 -7.48 1.18
CA ILE A 69 -2.98 -6.41 1.23
C ILE A 69 -2.73 -5.60 2.48
N ASP A 70 -2.55 -4.29 2.32
CA ASP A 70 -2.45 -3.38 3.45
C ASP A 70 -3.86 -3.05 3.97
N VAL A 71 -4.10 -3.40 5.24
CA VAL A 71 -5.34 -3.15 5.98
C VAL A 71 -5.11 -2.25 7.19
N SER A 72 -3.94 -1.59 7.27
CA SER A 72 -3.62 -0.70 8.40
C SER A 72 -4.42 0.61 8.40
N LEU A 73 -4.92 1.03 7.23
CA LEU A 73 -5.63 2.30 7.02
C LEU A 73 -7.13 2.09 6.78
N ILE A 74 -7.82 1.40 7.68
CA ILE A 74 -9.28 1.25 7.60
C ILE A 74 -9.95 2.50 8.17
N PRO A 75 -10.71 3.26 7.35
CA PRO A 75 -11.46 4.42 7.85
C PRO A 75 -12.66 3.96 8.70
N PRO A 76 -13.17 4.83 9.59
CA PRO A 76 -14.38 4.53 10.34
C PRO A 76 -15.57 4.39 9.39
N HIS A 77 -16.48 3.45 9.68
CA HIS A 77 -17.67 3.19 8.83
C HIS A 77 -18.67 4.37 8.83
N ASN A 78 -18.60 5.26 9.81
CA ASN A 78 -19.43 6.47 9.89
C ASN A 78 -19.11 7.48 8.77
N SER A 79 -17.86 7.52 8.29
CA SER A 79 -17.46 8.41 7.20
C SER A 79 -17.70 7.73 5.86
N GLU A 80 -18.94 7.83 5.39
CA GLU A 80 -19.43 7.19 4.16
C GLU A 80 -18.49 7.39 2.95
N GLY A 81 -18.12 8.64 2.66
CA GLY A 81 -17.26 8.94 1.50
C GLY A 81 -15.87 8.30 1.59
N GLU A 82 -15.19 8.42 2.73
CA GLU A 82 -13.86 7.83 2.94
C GLU A 82 -13.91 6.31 2.91
N TYR A 83 -14.94 5.73 3.52
CA TYR A 83 -15.13 4.29 3.58
C TYR A 83 -15.42 3.70 2.20
N ILE A 84 -16.28 4.32 1.41
CA ILE A 84 -16.59 3.89 0.03
C ILE A 84 -15.33 3.99 -0.85
N LEU A 85 -14.56 5.06 -0.73
CA LEU A 85 -13.31 5.22 -1.48
C LEU A 85 -12.29 4.13 -1.11
N TRP A 86 -12.11 3.89 0.19
CA TRP A 86 -11.24 2.84 0.68
C TRP A 86 -11.71 1.46 0.20
N LEU A 87 -13.01 1.17 0.29
CA LEU A 87 -13.60 -0.09 -0.15
C LEU A 87 -13.43 -0.30 -1.66
N ALA A 88 -13.61 0.73 -2.47
CA ALA A 88 -13.35 0.67 -3.91
C ALA A 88 -11.88 0.31 -4.21
N GLY A 89 -10.94 0.91 -3.47
CA GLY A 89 -9.52 0.58 -3.56
C GLY A 89 -9.22 -0.86 -3.14
N LEU A 90 -9.85 -1.33 -2.06
CA LEU A 90 -9.74 -2.72 -1.61
C LEU A 90 -10.26 -3.69 -2.67
N ILE A 91 -11.44 -3.43 -3.24
CA ILE A 91 -12.05 -4.25 -4.30
C ILE A 91 -11.12 -4.32 -5.52
N GLU A 92 -10.54 -3.20 -5.94
CA GLU A 92 -9.55 -3.17 -7.03
C GLU A 92 -8.28 -3.99 -6.70
N LYS A 93 -7.83 -3.99 -5.44
CA LYS A 93 -6.67 -4.77 -5.01
C LYS A 93 -6.96 -6.26 -4.96
N ILE A 94 -8.16 -6.69 -4.55
CA ILE A 94 -8.52 -8.11 -4.41
C ILE A 94 -9.10 -8.73 -5.69
N THR A 95 -9.50 -7.92 -6.68
CA THR A 95 -10.11 -8.41 -7.94
C THR A 95 -9.23 -8.20 -9.16
N GLU A 96 -9.34 -9.09 -10.13
CA GLU A 96 -8.80 -9.01 -11.49
C GLU A 96 -9.95 -9.04 -12.50
N GLY A 97 -9.80 -8.33 -13.63
CA GLY A 97 -10.79 -8.36 -14.71
C GLY A 97 -11.38 -7.00 -15.07
N GLY A 98 -11.12 -5.94 -14.31
CA GLY A 98 -11.53 -4.59 -14.68
C GLY A 98 -10.78 -4.03 -15.90
N PRO A 99 -11.32 -3.00 -16.57
CA PRO A 99 -10.63 -2.29 -17.64
C PRO A 99 -9.30 -1.79 -17.11
N LYS A 100 -8.20 -2.39 -17.59
CA LYS A 100 -6.85 -2.02 -17.17
C LYS A 100 -6.65 -0.55 -17.49
N PRO A 101 -6.19 0.27 -16.52
CA PRO A 101 -5.85 1.65 -16.82
C PRO A 101 -4.84 1.64 -17.98
N PRO A 102 -4.99 2.54 -18.97
CA PRO A 102 -4.02 2.64 -20.04
C PRO A 102 -2.64 2.89 -19.42
N PRO A 103 -1.57 2.33 -19.99
CA PRO A 103 -0.23 2.54 -19.47
C PRO A 103 0.06 4.05 -19.42
N PRO A 104 0.78 4.53 -18.38
CA PRO A 104 1.14 5.94 -18.27
C PRO A 104 1.77 6.44 -19.57
N ILE A 105 1.25 7.53 -20.11
CA ILE A 105 1.70 8.05 -21.41
C ILE A 105 3.04 8.74 -21.21
N LYS A 106 4.13 7.96 -21.29
CA LYS A 106 5.51 8.48 -21.21
C LYS A 106 5.87 9.44 -22.37
N LYS A 107 5.14 9.37 -23.48
CA LYS A 107 5.44 10.11 -24.72
C LYS A 107 5.30 11.64 -24.59
N PHE A 108 4.49 12.12 -23.65
CA PHE A 108 4.26 13.56 -23.44
C PHE A 108 5.00 14.11 -22.23
N ILE A 109 5.79 13.29 -21.53
CA ILE A 109 6.63 13.75 -20.42
C ILE A 109 7.86 14.38 -21.06
N PRO A 110 8.07 15.70 -20.96
CA PRO A 110 9.28 16.33 -21.46
C PRO A 110 10.51 15.74 -20.76
N GLU A 111 11.62 15.55 -21.47
CA GLU A 111 12.84 14.94 -20.92
C GLU A 111 13.35 15.64 -19.64
N PHE A 112 13.18 16.96 -19.55
CA PHE A 112 13.55 17.77 -18.39
C PHE A 112 12.71 17.50 -17.12
N MET A 113 11.54 16.85 -17.26
CA MET A 113 10.71 16.43 -16.12
C MET A 113 11.10 15.03 -15.64
N SER A 114 12.01 14.34 -16.34
CA SER A 114 12.56 13.10 -15.85
C SER A 114 13.55 13.38 -14.72
N LEU A 115 13.37 12.71 -13.58
CA LEU A 115 14.22 12.84 -12.38
C LEU A 115 15.71 12.62 -12.68
N LYS A 116 16.04 11.95 -13.78
CA LYS A 116 17.41 11.82 -14.29
C LYS A 116 18.06 13.16 -14.61
N SER A 117 17.32 14.09 -15.22
CA SER A 117 17.83 15.41 -15.61
C SER A 117 18.04 16.38 -14.43
N GLU A 118 17.28 16.21 -13.34
CA GLU A 118 17.56 16.92 -12.08
C GLU A 118 18.77 16.33 -11.34
N LEU A 119 19.06 15.05 -11.57
CA LEU A 119 20.18 14.34 -10.96
C LEU A 119 21.52 14.57 -11.67
N ASP A 120 21.53 15.16 -12.87
CA ASP A 120 22.74 15.46 -13.65
C ASP A 120 23.67 16.49 -12.94
N PHE A 121 23.13 17.27 -11.99
CA PHE A 121 23.92 18.18 -11.14
C PHE A 121 24.55 17.49 -9.93
N LEU A 122 24.07 16.30 -9.56
CA LEU A 122 24.74 15.51 -8.54
C LEU A 122 25.97 14.90 -9.20
N PRO A 123 27.18 15.10 -8.66
CA PRO A 123 28.34 14.39 -9.16
C PRO A 123 28.02 12.90 -9.12
N SER A 124 28.07 12.24 -10.28
CA SER A 124 28.00 10.78 -10.35
C SER A 124 29.09 10.29 -9.41
N ASN A 125 28.69 9.69 -8.29
CA ASN A 125 29.60 9.19 -7.26
C ASN A 125 30.25 7.89 -7.76
N GLU A 126 30.78 7.90 -8.98
CA GLU A 126 31.55 6.83 -9.60
C GLU A 126 33.00 6.85 -9.13
N GLU A 127 33.46 7.96 -8.55
CA GLU A 127 34.60 7.90 -7.64
C GLU A 127 34.10 7.46 -6.27
N LYS A 128 33.97 6.13 -6.10
CA LYS A 128 34.28 5.53 -4.80
C LYS A 128 35.68 6.03 -4.45
N ILE A 129 35.78 7.13 -3.71
CA ILE A 129 37.02 7.50 -3.05
C ILE A 129 37.31 6.29 -2.17
N GLN A 130 38.26 5.46 -2.60
CA GLN A 130 38.78 4.34 -1.83
C GLN A 130 39.65 4.90 -0.70
N THR A 131 39.13 5.83 0.09
CA THR A 131 39.65 6.02 1.43
C THR A 131 39.15 4.80 2.19
N GLU A 132 40.07 3.88 2.49
CA GLU A 132 39.86 2.60 3.20
C GLU A 132 39.31 2.78 4.63
N GLY A 133 38.32 3.65 4.85
CA GLY A 133 37.80 4.03 6.16
C GLY A 133 38.82 4.73 7.07
N LYS A 134 40.01 5.10 6.55
CA LYS A 134 41.12 5.64 7.36
C LYS A 134 40.73 6.87 8.17
N GLU A 135 39.95 7.77 7.59
CA GLU A 135 39.45 8.97 8.28
C GLU A 135 38.54 8.65 9.47
N ILE A 136 37.71 7.60 9.33
CA ILE A 136 36.83 7.13 10.40
C ILE A 136 37.70 6.55 11.53
N THR A 137 38.66 5.68 11.19
CA THR A 137 39.56 5.10 12.19
C THR A 137 40.44 6.15 12.88
N ASP A 138 40.90 7.17 12.16
CA ASP A 138 41.71 8.25 12.71
C ASP A 138 40.92 9.14 13.65
N TYR A 139 39.65 9.43 13.34
CA TYR A 139 38.75 10.17 14.23
C TYR A 139 38.56 9.47 15.57
N PHE A 140 38.23 8.17 15.56
CA PHE A 140 38.05 7.38 16.79
C PHE A 140 39.37 7.18 17.57
N ASN A 141 40.51 7.24 16.90
CA ASN A 141 41.83 7.16 17.53
C ASN A 141 42.37 8.50 18.03
N SER A 142 41.78 9.61 17.61
CA SER A 142 42.21 10.96 17.96
C SER A 142 42.18 11.21 19.47
N LYS A 143 43.07 12.10 19.93
CA LYS A 143 43.15 12.53 21.33
C LYS A 143 41.85 13.20 21.80
N LEU A 144 41.18 13.92 20.91
CA LEU A 144 39.92 14.60 21.19
C LEU A 144 38.82 13.59 21.54
N TYR A 145 38.60 12.58 20.71
CA TYR A 145 37.58 11.55 20.96
C TYR A 145 37.85 10.78 22.27
N LYS A 146 39.11 10.41 22.52
CA LYS A 146 39.50 9.71 23.75
C LYS A 146 39.33 10.58 25.00
N ALA A 147 39.57 11.89 24.91
CA ALA A 147 39.40 12.80 26.04
C ALA A 147 37.93 13.04 26.43
N THR A 148 37.00 12.98 25.47
CA THR A 148 35.56 13.19 25.74
C THR A 148 34.82 11.93 26.13
N PHE A 149 35.21 10.75 25.61
CA PHE A 149 34.40 9.53 25.73
C PHE A 149 35.09 8.35 26.41
N LYS A 150 36.41 8.39 26.70
CA LYS A 150 37.04 7.42 27.61
C LYS A 150 37.18 8.04 29.00
N LYS A 151 36.22 7.72 29.86
CA LYS A 151 36.36 7.84 31.32
C LYS A 151 36.92 6.54 31.88
#